data_AF-A0A1G3AQT2-F1
#
_entry.id   AF-A0A1G3AQT2-F1
#
_cell.length_a   1.000
_cell.length_b   1.000
_cell.length_c   1.000
_cell.angle_alpha   90.00
_cell.angle_beta   90.00
_cell.angle_gamma   90.00
#
_symmetry.space_group_name_H-M   'P 1'
#
loop_
_entity.id
_entity.type
_entity.pdbx_description
1 polymer ?
#
loop_
_entity_poly.entity_id
_entity_poly.type
_entity_poly.pdbx_seq_one_letter_code
_entity_poly.pdbx_strand_id
1 'polypeptide(L)'
;MADMNRKIQELLSDYAGALRDGCLPIFLQSLTRHEGRELTSSREFWEAAEVVRVLNGVGFADKAAIADAGLFASRVDANIASRLKKAKSSPRAKHTNGTRSMTKTHKTEKPI
;
A
#
# COMPACT_ATOMS: atom_id res chain seq x y z
N MET A 1 25.33 21.78 7.87
CA MET A 1 23.98 21.25 7.62
C MET A 1 23.91 19.93 8.37
N ALA A 2 22.92 19.73 9.23
CA ALA A 2 22.75 18.44 9.90
C ALA A 2 22.55 17.35 8.85
N ASP A 3 23.18 16.20 9.05
CA ASP A 3 23.02 15.06 8.15
C ASP A 3 21.53 14.69 8.11
N MET A 4 20.90 14.84 6.96
CA MET A 4 19.45 14.62 6.82
C MET A 4 19.12 13.13 6.74
N ASN A 5 20.12 12.27 6.52
CA ASN A 5 19.92 10.82 6.45
C ASN A 5 20.19 10.19 7.81
N ARG A 6 19.37 9.19 8.15
CA ARG A 6 19.58 8.38 9.34
C ARG A 6 20.85 7.57 9.21
N LYS A 7 21.54 7.40 10.34
CA LYS A 7 22.69 6.48 10.43
C LYS A 7 22.22 5.03 10.42
N ILE A 8 23.12 4.10 10.06
CA ILE A 8 22.84 2.65 10.07
C ILE A 8 22.25 2.16 11.41
N GLN A 9 22.74 2.69 12.55
CA GLN A 9 22.23 2.32 13.88
C GLN A 9 20.79 2.81 14.14
N GLU A 10 20.45 3.99 13.62
CA GLU A 10 19.10 4.55 13.69
C GLU A 10 18.16 3.74 12.79
N LEU A 11 18.60 3.44 11.56
CA LEU A 11 17.87 2.57 10.63
C LEU A 11 17.63 1.17 11.21
N LEU A 12 18.59 0.61 11.95
CA LEU A 12 18.43 -0.68 12.62
C LEU A 12 17.40 -0.61 13.76
N SER A 13 17.40 0.48 14.51
CA SER A 13 16.42 0.72 15.59
C SER A 13 15.00 0.85 15.02
N ASP A 14 14.85 1.63 13.95
CA ASP A 14 13.60 1.78 13.21
C ASP A 14 13.13 0.46 12.59
N TYR A 15 14.05 -0.32 12.00
CA TYR A 15 13.78 -1.64 11.46
C TYR A 15 13.26 -2.59 12.54
N ALA A 16 13.91 -2.63 13.71
CA ALA A 16 13.51 -3.49 14.82
C ALA A 16 12.12 -3.12 15.37
N GLY A 17 11.84 -1.82 15.52
CA GLY A 17 10.52 -1.32 15.90
C GLY A 17 9.46 -1.71 14.87
N ALA A 18 9.75 -1.51 13.58
CA ALA A 18 8.82 -1.83 12.51
C ALA A 18 8.56 -3.34 12.36
N LEU A 19 9.57 -4.17 12.64
CA LEU A 19 9.41 -5.61 12.66
C LEU A 19 8.51 -6.06 13.82
N ARG A 20 8.74 -5.52 15.03
CA ARG A 20 7.92 -5.78 16.22
C ARG A 20 6.45 -5.39 16.01
N ASP A 21 6.22 -4.24 15.39
CA ASP A 21 4.89 -3.67 15.23
C ASP A 21 4.18 -4.16 13.94
N GLY A 22 4.84 -5.02 13.16
CA GLY A 22 4.28 -5.56 11.91
C GLY A 22 4.14 -4.52 10.78
N CYS A 23 4.85 -3.40 10.87
CA CYS A 23 4.76 -2.27 9.94
C CYS A 23 6.01 -2.11 9.05
N LEU A 24 6.75 -3.21 8.82
CA LEU A 24 7.96 -3.23 8.00
C LEU A 24 7.80 -2.58 6.61
N PRO A 25 6.68 -2.73 5.87
CA PRO A 25 6.48 -2.02 4.60
C PRO A 25 6.54 -0.49 4.72
N ILE A 26 6.07 0.08 5.83
CA ILE A 26 6.09 1.52 6.09
C ILE A 26 7.53 1.99 6.32
N PHE A 27 8.30 1.25 7.12
CA PHE A 27 9.72 1.52 7.30
C PHE A 27 10.47 1.53 5.97
N LEU A 28 10.27 0.50 5.13
CA LEU A 28 10.94 0.41 3.83
C LEU A 28 10.55 1.56 2.89
N GLN A 29 9.29 2.01 2.93
CA GLN A 29 8.83 3.18 2.17
C GLN A 29 9.41 4.49 2.69
N SER A 30 9.77 4.57 3.98
CA SER A 30 10.37 5.76 4.59
C SER A 30 11.81 6.01 4.17
N LEU A 31 12.49 5.01 3.59
CA LEU A 31 13.90 5.11 3.25
C LEU A 31 14.13 6.11 2.12
N THR A 32 15.10 7.00 2.31
CA THR A 32 15.62 7.79 1.19
C THR A 32 16.39 6.88 0.22
N ARG A 33 16.63 7.36 -1.00
CA ARG A 33 17.49 6.63 -1.96
C ARG A 33 18.92 6.44 -1.46
N HIS A 34 19.41 7.31 -0.58
CA HIS A 34 20.74 7.19 -0.01
C HIS A 34 20.74 6.14 1.10
N GLU A 35 19.80 6.25 2.05
CA GLU A 35 19.61 5.27 3.12
C GLU A 35 19.40 3.86 2.57
N GLY A 36 18.60 3.70 1.51
CA GLY A 36 18.40 2.40 0.88
C GLY A 36 19.68 1.80 0.26
N ARG A 37 20.59 2.62 -0.27
CA ARG A 37 21.88 2.16 -0.80
C ARG A 37 22.87 1.81 0.31
N GLU A 38 22.95 2.64 1.33
CA GLU A 38 23.74 2.38 2.54
C GLU A 38 23.30 1.05 3.17
N LEU A 39 22.00 0.87 3.36
CA LEU A 39 21.42 -0.31 3.98
C LEU A 39 21.65 -1.59 3.16
N THR A 40 21.60 -1.50 1.82
CA THR A 40 21.88 -2.65 0.94
C THR A 40 23.36 -3.03 0.86
N SER A 41 24.27 -2.08 1.12
CA SER A 41 25.72 -2.31 1.09
C SER A 41 26.34 -2.56 2.47
N SER A 42 25.63 -2.23 3.56
CA SER A 42 26.09 -2.41 4.92
C SER A 42 25.93 -3.85 5.40
N ARG A 43 27.04 -4.57 5.46
CA ARG A 43 27.09 -5.92 6.05
C ARG A 43 26.68 -5.92 7.52
N GLU A 44 27.14 -4.93 8.28
CA GLU A 44 26.84 -4.78 9.71
C GLU A 44 25.33 -4.67 9.96
N PHE A 45 24.62 -3.93 9.11
CA PHE A 45 23.16 -3.83 9.20
C PHE A 45 22.49 -5.19 9.02
N TRP A 46 22.89 -5.97 8.00
CA TRP A 46 22.26 -7.26 7.70
C TRP A 46 22.50 -8.32 8.76
N GLU A 47 23.72 -8.38 9.30
CA GLU A 47 24.05 -9.27 10.42
C GLU A 47 23.22 -8.93 11.66
N ALA A 48 23.13 -7.63 12.01
CA ALA A 48 22.31 -7.20 13.13
C ALA A 48 20.80 -7.40 12.88
N ALA A 49 20.32 -7.15 11.67
CA ALA A 49 18.92 -7.36 11.28
C ALA A 49 18.52 -8.83 11.32
N GLU A 50 19.45 -9.76 11.07
CA GLU A 50 19.23 -11.19 11.28
C GLU A 50 19.03 -11.53 12.74
N VAL A 51 19.90 -11.03 13.63
CA VAL A 51 19.74 -11.21 15.08
C VAL A 51 18.39 -10.65 15.56
N VAL A 52 18.03 -9.45 15.11
CA VAL A 52 16.72 -8.83 15.42
C VAL A 52 15.56 -9.70 14.95
N ARG A 53 15.63 -10.29 13.74
CA ARG A 53 14.59 -11.20 13.24
C ARG A 53 14.46 -12.46 14.09
N VAL A 54 15.57 -13.07 14.48
CA VAL A 54 15.56 -14.25 15.35
C VAL A 54 14.96 -13.93 16.71
N LEU A 55 15.42 -12.84 17.34
CA LEU A 55 14.91 -12.42 18.65
C LEU A 55 13.43 -12.02 18.60
N ASN A 56 13.00 -11.38 17.51
CA ASN A 56 11.60 -11.09 17.28
C ASN A 56 10.78 -12.39 17.11
N GLY A 57 11.28 -13.35 16.32
CA GLY A 57 10.65 -14.66 16.18
C GLY A 57 10.50 -15.39 17.52
N VAL A 58 11.56 -15.41 18.35
CA VAL A 58 11.53 -16.05 19.69
C VAL A 58 10.59 -15.30 20.64
N GLY A 59 10.70 -13.97 20.73
CA GLY A 59 9.90 -13.16 21.65
C GLY A 59 8.41 -13.13 21.32
N PHE A 60 8.04 -13.49 20.10
CA PHE A 60 6.66 -13.59 19.64
C PHE A 60 6.27 -15.02 19.23
N ALA A 61 7.07 -16.04 19.54
CA ALA A 61 6.81 -17.43 19.15
C ALA A 61 5.45 -17.93 19.67
N ASP A 62 5.13 -17.63 20.94
CA ASP A 62 3.85 -17.99 21.55
C ASP A 62 2.66 -17.19 21.00
N LYS A 63 2.94 -16.02 20.39
CA LYS A 63 1.94 -15.15 19.75
C LYS A 63 1.83 -15.38 18.24
N ALA A 64 2.70 -16.20 17.66
CA ALA A 64 2.58 -16.66 16.29
C ALA A 64 1.39 -17.64 16.25
N ALA A 65 0.18 -17.08 16.25
CA ALA A 65 -1.04 -17.82 16.00
C ALA A 65 -0.78 -18.65 14.74
N ILE A 66 -0.94 -19.97 14.88
CA ILE A 66 -0.93 -20.91 13.76
C ILE A 66 -1.77 -20.26 12.67
N ALA A 67 -1.15 -19.99 11.52
CA ALA A 67 -1.84 -19.33 10.42
C ALA A 67 -3.13 -20.10 10.17
N ASP A 68 -4.28 -19.44 10.38
CA ASP A 68 -5.56 -20.07 10.16
C ASP A 68 -5.76 -20.21 8.65
N ALA A 69 -5.33 -21.36 8.14
CA ALA A 69 -5.49 -21.74 6.75
C ALA A 69 -6.97 -21.70 6.32
N GLY A 70 -7.91 -21.91 7.26
CA GLY A 70 -9.34 -21.78 7.03
C GLY A 70 -9.76 -20.34 6.74
N LEU A 71 -9.24 -19.36 7.49
CA LEU A 71 -9.47 -17.94 7.23
C LEU A 71 -8.86 -17.51 5.89
N PHE A 72 -7.66 -17.99 5.56
CA PHE A 72 -7.03 -17.73 4.26
C PHE A 72 -7.87 -18.30 3.11
N ALA A 73 -8.26 -19.57 3.19
CA ALA A 73 -9.10 -20.23 2.19
C ALA A 73 -10.44 -19.49 2.01
N SER A 74 -11.09 -19.11 3.12
CA SER A 74 -12.35 -18.36 3.08
C SER A 74 -12.21 -17.00 2.37
N ARG A 75 -11.09 -16.29 2.57
CA ARG A 75 -10.82 -15.02 1.87
C ARG A 75 -10.56 -15.22 0.38
N VAL A 76 -9.86 -16.29 0.01
CA VAL A 76 -9.62 -16.65 -1.39
C VAL A 76 -10.94 -16.98 -2.08
N ASP A 77 -11.77 -17.82 -1.48
CA ASP A 77 -13.09 -18.19 -2.00
C ASP A 77 -14.00 -16.96 -2.15
N ALA A 78 -14.01 -16.07 -1.16
CA ALA A 78 -14.74 -14.81 -1.24
C ALA A 78 -14.25 -13.93 -2.41
N ASN A 79 -12.93 -13.87 -2.65
CA ASN A 79 -12.36 -13.11 -3.76
C ASN A 79 -12.72 -13.74 -5.11
N ILE A 80 -12.63 -15.06 -5.26
CA ILE A 80 -13.04 -15.80 -6.46
C ILE A 80 -14.52 -15.56 -6.75
N ALA A 81 -15.39 -15.72 -5.74
CA ALA A 81 -16.82 -15.47 -5.86
C ALA A 81 -17.11 -14.01 -6.26
N SER A 82 -16.38 -13.03 -5.70
CA SER A 82 -16.52 -11.62 -6.05
C SER A 82 -16.17 -11.36 -7.53
N ARG A 83 -15.11 -12.00 -8.03
CA ARG A 83 -14.67 -11.89 -9.42
C ARG A 83 -15.64 -12.57 -10.37
N LEU A 84 -16.18 -13.74 -10.01
CA LEU A 84 -17.21 -14.42 -10.79
C LEU A 84 -18.50 -13.59 -10.86
N LYS A 85 -18.92 -12.98 -9.75
CA LYS A 85 -20.04 -12.03 -9.75
C LYS A 85 -19.75 -10.82 -10.63
N LYS A 86 -18.55 -10.24 -10.53
CA LYS A 86 -18.11 -9.08 -11.33
C LYS A 86 -18.00 -9.40 -12.83
N ALA A 87 -17.55 -10.60 -13.18
CA ALA A 87 -17.48 -11.08 -14.56
C ALA A 87 -18.87 -11.33 -15.17
N LYS A 88 -19.83 -11.77 -14.36
CA LYS A 88 -21.25 -11.87 -14.77
C LYS A 88 -21.95 -10.50 -14.86
N SER A 89 -21.39 -9.47 -14.24
CA SER A 89 -21.96 -8.11 -14.24
C SER A 89 -21.10 -7.12 -15.05
N SER A 90 -21.14 -7.16 -16.38
CA SER A 90 -20.79 -6.00 -17.22
C SER A 90 -21.25 -6.19 -18.69
N PRO A 91 -21.70 -5.14 -19.42
CA PRO A 91 -21.79 -3.73 -19.05
C PRO A 91 -23.23 -3.18 -19.08
N ARG A 92 -23.60 -2.37 -18.09
CA ARG A 92 -24.74 -1.44 -18.22
C ARG A 92 -24.34 -0.37 -19.23
N ALA A 93 -25.07 -0.31 -20.35
CA ALA A 93 -24.83 0.59 -21.47
C ALA A 93 -24.60 2.04 -21.02
N LYS A 94 -23.57 2.67 -21.58
CA LYS A 94 -23.38 4.12 -21.56
C LYS A 94 -24.56 4.76 -22.30
N HIS A 95 -25.51 5.36 -21.58
CA HIS A 95 -26.36 6.38 -22.18
C HIS A 95 -25.51 7.65 -22.36
N THR A 96 -24.99 7.82 -23.56
CA THR A 96 -24.50 9.11 -24.05
C THR A 96 -25.71 9.99 -24.34
N ASN A 97 -26.11 10.88 -23.43
CA ASN A 97 -26.95 12.01 -23.84
C ASN A 97 -26.02 13.04 -24.49
N GLY A 98 -25.84 12.86 -25.80
CA GLY A 98 -25.16 13.78 -26.68
C GLY A 98 -25.90 15.10 -26.77
N THR A 99 -25.14 16.17 -26.57
CA THR A 99 -25.46 17.55 -26.91
C THR A 99 -25.74 17.67 -28.42
N ARG A 100 -26.90 18.24 -28.81
CA ARG A 100 -27.15 18.92 -30.10
C ARG A 100 -28.34 19.86 -29.88
N SER A 101 -28.09 21.15 -29.58
CA SER A 101 -27.94 22.26 -30.55
C SER A 101 -29.16 22.48 -31.43
N MET A 102 -29.93 23.54 -31.15
CA MET A 102 -30.73 24.29 -32.12
C MET A 102 -30.79 25.79 -31.73
N THR A 103 -29.97 26.56 -32.44
CA THR A 103 -30.22 27.87 -33.07
C THR A 103 -30.96 29.01 -32.34
N LYS A 104 -30.20 30.11 -32.20
CA LYS A 104 -30.62 31.53 -32.09
C LYS A 104 -31.62 31.94 -33.18
N THR A 105 -32.58 32.80 -32.81
CA THR A 105 -32.99 33.95 -33.64
C THR A 105 -33.61 35.07 -32.81
N HIS A 106 -33.08 36.28 -33.00
CA HIS A 106 -33.60 37.59 -32.56
C HIS A 106 -34.99 37.89 -33.13
N LYS A 107 -35.84 38.61 -32.38
CA LYS A 107 -36.78 39.64 -32.87
C LYS A 107 -37.04 40.67 -31.76
N THR A 108 -36.42 41.85 -31.81
CA THR A 108 -36.89 43.15 -32.35
C THR A 108 -37.85 43.92 -31.42
N GLU A 109 -37.52 45.20 -31.26
CA GLU A 109 -38.01 46.26 -30.36
C GLU A 109 -39.49 46.72 -30.46
N LYS A 110 -39.97 47.29 -29.31
CA LYS A 110 -40.78 48.54 -29.09
C LYS A 110 -42.28 48.57 -29.48
N PRO A 111 -43.05 49.62 -29.08
CA PRO A 111 -43.05 50.50 -27.89
C PRO A 111 -44.46 50.52 -27.20
N ILE A 112 -44.69 51.12 -26.03
CA ILE A 112 -44.97 52.54 -25.70
C ILE A 112 -44.82 52.68 -24.18
#